data_AF-A0A7W6BYY5-F1
#
_entry.id   AF-A0A7W6BYY5-F1
#
_cell.length_a   1.000
_cell.length_b   1.000
_cell.length_c   1.000
_cell.angle_alpha   90.00
_cell.angle_beta   90.00
_cell.angle_gamma   90.00
#
_symmetry.space_group_name_H-M   'P 1'
#
loop_
_entity.id
_entity.type
_entity.pdbx_description
1 polymer ?
#
loop_
_entity_poly.entity_id
_entity_poly.type
_entity_poly.pdbx_seq_one_letter_code
_entity_poly.pdbx_strand_id
1 'polypeptide(L)'
;MELTTRDRRMNAMPSFRTCLAMSLALAAVPNAAAAGTYVFRSKAAVIGATSGTVPPVTERLPPQVGVNGYAGKLNGRDVWVSSEERLGTWGSFGSEGPFHSGGSSRDDGKANTDAQASHIRGAEVLAAQFCKSLAPIDGQPWHLPAFNELRFVIGAIRYASFQSGQRYWTSSELDAAANVLSVSAEGGAQSSGKAANATYRTRCIRYGA
;
A
#
# COMPACT_ATOMS: atom_id res chain seq x y z
N MET A 1 -32.18 -2.89 -63.45
CA MET A 1 -32.55 -4.24 -63.92
C MET A 1 -31.43 -5.17 -63.49
N GLU A 2 -31.82 -6.16 -62.68
CA GLU A 2 -31.15 -7.42 -62.31
C GLU A 2 -29.73 -7.50 -61.75
N LEU A 3 -29.69 -8.10 -60.55
CA LEU A 3 -28.61 -8.85 -59.92
C LEU A 3 -28.07 -9.97 -60.82
N THR A 4 -26.79 -10.35 -60.67
CA THR A 4 -26.35 -11.68 -60.16
C THR A 4 -24.81 -11.79 -60.22
N THR A 5 -24.07 -11.88 -59.11
CA THR A 5 -23.67 -13.02 -58.24
C THR A 5 -22.50 -13.88 -58.76
N ARG A 6 -21.53 -14.10 -57.83
CA ARG A 6 -20.42 -15.09 -57.78
C ARG A 6 -19.15 -14.67 -58.54
N ASP A 7 -17.96 -14.64 -57.95
CA ASP A 7 -17.40 -15.70 -57.10
C ASP A 7 -16.35 -15.15 -56.10
N ARG A 8 -16.61 -15.34 -54.80
CA ARG A 8 -15.63 -15.17 -53.72
C ARG A 8 -14.80 -16.44 -53.67
N ARG A 9 -13.52 -16.38 -54.06
CA ARG A 9 -12.57 -17.44 -53.66
C ARG A 9 -12.21 -17.26 -52.19
N MET A 10 -12.70 -18.23 -51.42
CA MET A 10 -12.43 -18.47 -50.00
C MET A 10 -10.95 -18.80 -49.81
N ASN A 11 -10.25 -18.01 -49.00
CA ASN A 11 -9.02 -18.51 -48.35
C ASN A 11 -9.43 -19.15 -47.03
N ALA A 12 -9.27 -20.47 -47.01
CA ALA A 12 -9.56 -21.33 -45.87
C ALA A 12 -8.61 -21.04 -44.69
N MET A 13 -9.18 -21.06 -43.49
CA MET A 13 -8.49 -21.09 -42.21
C MET A 13 -7.61 -22.34 -42.09
N PRO A 14 -6.49 -22.30 -41.35
CA PRO A 14 -5.99 -23.47 -40.66
C PRO A 14 -6.57 -23.53 -39.23
N SER A 15 -7.24 -24.65 -38.97
CA SER A 15 -7.80 -25.08 -37.70
C SER A 15 -6.71 -25.38 -36.66
N PHE A 16 -6.84 -24.80 -35.47
CA PHE A 16 -6.12 -25.23 -34.28
C PHE A 16 -6.73 -26.53 -33.73
N ARG A 17 -6.01 -27.64 -33.83
CA ARG A 17 -6.21 -28.82 -32.97
C ARG A 17 -4.89 -29.57 -32.75
N THR A 18 -4.25 -29.32 -31.62
CA THR A 18 -3.43 -30.34 -30.94
C THR A 18 -3.49 -30.07 -29.43
N CYS A 19 -4.34 -30.82 -28.73
CA CYS A 19 -4.24 -31.04 -27.30
C CYS A 19 -3.57 -32.41 -27.11
N LEU A 20 -2.45 -32.48 -26.39
CA LEU A 20 -2.18 -33.63 -25.53
C LEU A 20 -1.39 -33.17 -24.31
N ALA A 21 -1.90 -33.60 -23.15
CA ALA A 21 -1.64 -33.08 -21.84
C ALA A 21 -0.24 -33.42 -21.31
N MET A 22 0.38 -32.45 -20.65
CA MET A 22 1.54 -32.67 -19.79
C MET A 22 1.09 -32.45 -18.34
N SER A 23 0.96 -33.56 -17.62
CA SER A 23 0.55 -33.63 -16.23
C SER A 23 1.54 -32.89 -15.32
N LEU A 24 1.06 -31.92 -14.55
CA LEU A 24 1.79 -31.40 -13.38
C LEU A 24 1.00 -31.78 -12.13
N ALA A 25 1.57 -32.70 -11.36
CA ALA A 25 1.00 -33.15 -10.10
C ALA A 25 0.99 -31.99 -9.09
N LEU A 26 -0.21 -31.64 -8.63
CA LEU A 26 -0.44 -30.72 -7.53
C LEU A 26 -0.15 -31.47 -6.22
N ALA A 27 1.05 -31.31 -5.67
CA ALA A 27 1.33 -31.77 -4.31
C ALA A 27 0.61 -30.85 -3.33
N ALA A 28 -0.47 -31.35 -2.73
CA ALA A 28 -1.12 -30.72 -1.60
C ALA A 28 -0.16 -30.69 -0.41
N VAL A 29 0.21 -29.50 0.05
CA VAL A 29 0.87 -29.31 1.34
C VAL A 29 -0.25 -29.31 2.40
N PRO A 30 -0.28 -30.24 3.35
CA PRO A 30 -1.25 -30.17 4.44
C PRO A 30 -0.89 -29.00 5.36
N ASN A 31 -1.80 -28.03 5.48
CA ASN A 31 -1.76 -27.05 6.57
C ASN A 31 -2.03 -27.78 7.89
N ALA A 32 -0.98 -28.28 8.52
CA ALA A 32 -1.02 -28.67 9.91
C ALA A 32 -1.17 -27.40 10.76
N ALA A 33 -2.36 -27.20 11.32
CA ALA A 33 -2.56 -26.30 12.45
C ALA A 33 -1.75 -26.83 13.64
N ALA A 34 -0.55 -26.28 13.86
CA ALA A 34 0.22 -26.56 15.06
C ALA A 34 -0.17 -25.55 16.13
N ALA A 35 -1.04 -25.98 17.06
CA ALA A 35 -1.11 -25.39 18.38
C ALA A 35 0.27 -25.55 19.05
N GLY A 36 1.07 -24.49 19.03
CA GLY A 36 2.40 -24.47 19.64
C GLY A 36 2.31 -24.05 21.10
N THR A 37 2.45 -25.02 22.00
CA THR A 37 2.70 -24.84 23.42
C THR A 37 3.92 -23.94 23.66
N TYR A 38 3.77 -22.92 24.50
CA TYR A 38 4.89 -22.07 24.94
C TYR A 38 5.84 -22.90 25.82
N VAL A 39 7.08 -23.08 25.36
CA VAL A 39 8.16 -23.65 26.18
C VAL A 39 8.82 -22.51 26.94
N PHE A 40 8.51 -22.36 28.23
CA PHE A 40 9.35 -21.62 29.14
C PHE A 40 10.62 -22.43 29.40
N ARG A 41 11.75 -22.05 28.79
CA ARG A 41 13.07 -22.46 29.28
C ARG A 41 13.58 -21.42 30.26
N SER A 42 13.35 -21.65 31.55
CA SER A 42 14.16 -21.06 32.60
C SER A 42 15.54 -21.72 32.54
N LYS A 43 16.55 -20.95 32.11
CA LYS A 43 17.95 -21.34 32.36
C LYS A 43 18.46 -20.44 33.49
N ALA A 44 18.63 -21.06 34.65
CA ALA A 44 19.19 -20.43 35.84
C ALA A 44 20.55 -19.80 35.52
N ALA A 45 20.71 -18.55 35.92
CA ALA A 45 21.95 -17.79 35.82
C ALA A 45 22.99 -18.34 36.82
N VAL A 46 24.23 -18.54 36.35
CA VAL A 46 25.39 -18.52 37.26
C VAL A 46 25.73 -17.05 37.45
N ILE A 47 25.50 -16.54 38.67
CA ILE A 47 25.78 -15.17 39.08
C ILE A 47 27.25 -15.09 39.48
N GLY A 48 28.08 -14.47 38.64
CA GLY A 48 29.35 -13.89 39.06
C GLY A 48 29.14 -12.40 39.28
N ALA A 49 28.95 -11.99 40.53
CA ALA A 49 28.79 -10.59 40.89
C ALA A 49 30.12 -9.83 40.72
N THR A 50 30.16 -8.88 39.79
CA THR A 50 30.99 -7.68 39.96
C THR A 50 30.12 -6.46 39.67
N SER A 51 30.08 -5.58 40.66
CA SER A 51 29.27 -4.38 40.74
C SER A 51 29.62 -3.40 39.63
N GLY A 52 28.70 -3.19 38.71
CA GLY A 52 28.75 -2.19 37.66
C GLY A 52 27.44 -2.22 36.90
N THR A 53 26.50 -1.35 37.26
CA THR A 53 25.22 -1.23 36.56
C THR A 53 25.47 -0.65 35.17
N VAL A 54 25.71 -1.53 34.19
CA VAL A 54 25.52 -1.22 32.77
C VAL A 54 24.00 -1.19 32.53
N PRO A 55 23.40 -0.06 32.15
CA PRO A 55 21.98 -0.05 31.81
C PRO A 55 21.76 -0.97 30.60
N PRO A 56 20.73 -1.82 30.63
CA PRO A 56 20.47 -2.77 29.54
C PRO A 56 20.16 -1.99 28.26
N VAL A 57 20.95 -2.23 27.22
CA VAL A 57 20.60 -1.84 25.85
C VAL A 57 19.37 -2.66 25.48
N THR A 58 18.21 -2.01 25.47
CA THR A 58 16.96 -2.59 25.00
C THR A 58 17.08 -2.84 23.50
N GLU A 59 17.41 -4.07 23.14
CA GLU A 59 17.29 -4.57 21.77
C GLU A 59 15.82 -4.43 21.35
N ARG A 60 15.58 -3.51 20.41
CA ARG A 60 14.26 -3.13 19.94
C ARG A 60 13.66 -4.31 19.18
N LEU A 61 12.67 -4.98 19.77
CA LEU A 61 11.84 -5.99 19.10
C LEU A 61 11.33 -5.43 17.75
N PRO A 62 11.22 -6.27 16.69
CA PRO A 62 10.57 -5.85 15.45
C PRO A 62 9.14 -5.39 15.78
N PRO A 63 8.66 -4.26 15.25
CA PRO A 63 7.40 -3.70 15.69
C PRO A 63 6.26 -4.63 15.31
N GLN A 64 5.42 -4.84 16.31
CA GLN A 64 4.22 -5.62 16.22
C GLN A 64 3.24 -4.93 15.26
N VAL A 65 2.72 -5.70 14.31
CA VAL A 65 1.51 -5.35 13.57
C VAL A 65 0.39 -5.15 14.61
N GLY A 66 0.04 -3.89 14.90
CA GLY A 66 -1.00 -3.60 15.90
C GLY A 66 -0.93 -2.23 16.60
N VAL A 67 0.15 -1.46 16.46
CA VAL A 67 0.28 -0.11 17.03
C VAL A 67 0.72 0.89 15.97
N ASN A 68 0.21 2.12 16.04
CA ASN A 68 0.63 3.20 15.15
C ASN A 68 2.14 3.42 15.27
N GLY A 69 2.84 3.41 14.14
CA GLY A 69 4.29 3.57 14.11
C GLY A 69 4.67 5.05 14.18
N TYR A 70 5.35 5.48 15.25
CA TYR A 70 6.01 6.79 15.26
C TYR A 70 7.15 6.81 14.24
N ALA A 71 7.09 7.74 13.28
CA ALA A 71 8.06 7.86 12.19
C ALA A 71 9.08 8.99 12.41
N GLY A 72 8.96 9.78 13.48
CA GLY A 72 9.86 10.91 13.76
C GLY A 72 9.22 12.26 13.49
N LYS A 73 10.06 13.30 13.38
CA LYS A 73 9.63 14.67 13.08
C LYS A 73 9.86 15.04 11.62
N LEU A 74 8.79 15.47 10.95
CA LEU A 74 8.84 16.07 9.61
C LEU A 74 8.46 17.54 9.74
N ASN A 75 9.34 18.45 9.31
CA ASN A 75 9.14 19.90 9.42
C ASN A 75 8.73 20.36 10.83
N GLY A 76 9.33 19.76 11.87
CA GLY A 76 9.07 20.06 13.28
C GLY A 76 7.84 19.37 13.88
N ARG A 77 7.00 18.72 13.07
CA ARG A 77 5.78 18.04 13.52
C ARG A 77 6.03 16.55 13.65
N ASP A 78 5.50 15.94 14.72
CA ASP A 78 5.52 14.49 14.86
C ASP A 78 4.68 13.83 13.77
N VAL A 79 5.17 12.73 13.21
CA VAL A 79 4.46 11.95 12.19
C VAL A 79 4.27 10.53 12.68
N TRP A 80 3.06 10.04 12.51
CA TRP A 80 2.65 8.69 12.87
C TRP A 80 2.09 7.99 11.64
N VAL A 81 2.34 6.69 11.54
CA VAL A 81 1.84 5.81 10.46
C VAL A 81 0.78 4.86 11.03
N SER A 82 -0.29 4.64 10.28
CA SER A 82 -1.39 3.77 10.68
C SER A 82 -0.93 2.33 10.84
N SER A 83 -1.42 1.64 11.88
CA SER A 83 -1.29 0.18 12.01
C SER A 83 -2.09 -0.56 10.93
N GLU A 84 -3.20 0.04 10.48
CA GLU A 84 -4.03 -0.45 9.39
C GLU A 84 -3.43 -0.18 8.02
N GLU A 85 -3.70 -1.08 7.08
CA GLU A 85 -3.31 -1.00 5.68
C GLU A 85 -4.42 -1.57 4.82
N ARG A 86 -4.64 -0.98 3.63
CA ARG A 86 -5.63 -1.48 2.68
C ARG A 86 -5.10 -1.45 1.26
N LEU A 87 -5.44 -2.47 0.48
CA LEU A 87 -5.29 -2.45 -0.97
C LEU A 87 -6.43 -1.64 -1.58
N GLY A 88 -6.09 -0.68 -2.43
CA GLY A 88 -7.08 0.20 -3.07
C GLY A 88 -6.58 0.82 -4.36
N THR A 89 -7.48 1.46 -5.10
CA THR A 89 -7.12 2.30 -6.24
C THR A 89 -6.91 3.74 -5.78
N TRP A 90 -6.18 4.52 -6.57
CA TRP A 90 -6.00 5.94 -6.26
C TRP A 90 -7.23 6.77 -6.63
N GLY A 91 -7.77 6.54 -7.84
CA GLY A 91 -8.99 7.16 -8.35
C GLY A 91 -10.05 6.13 -8.72
N SER A 92 -11.24 6.61 -9.06
CA SER A 92 -12.33 5.78 -9.58
C SER A 92 -12.05 5.35 -11.03
N PHE A 93 -12.43 4.11 -11.37
CA PHE A 93 -12.37 3.58 -12.72
C PHE A 93 -13.79 3.45 -13.29
N GLY A 94 -14.04 4.06 -14.46
CA GLY A 94 -15.30 3.95 -15.20
C GLY A 94 -16.33 5.04 -14.89
N SER A 95 -16.98 5.55 -15.95
CA SER A 95 -18.15 6.45 -16.10
C SER A 95 -18.35 7.67 -15.18
N GLU A 96 -17.64 7.84 -14.07
CA GLU A 96 -17.77 8.97 -13.17
C GLU A 96 -16.69 10.03 -13.43
N GLY A 97 -16.90 10.82 -14.49
CA GLY A 97 -16.31 12.15 -14.64
C GLY A 97 -14.81 12.25 -14.97
N PRO A 98 -14.32 13.46 -15.30
CA PRO A 98 -12.92 13.70 -15.58
C PRO A 98 -12.08 13.44 -14.33
N PHE A 99 -10.87 12.91 -14.52
CA PHE A 99 -9.88 12.72 -13.48
C PHE A 99 -9.87 13.89 -12.50
N HIS A 100 -10.14 13.61 -11.22
CA HIS A 100 -10.10 14.68 -10.23
C HIS A 100 -8.66 15.15 -10.05
N SER A 101 -8.49 16.46 -10.14
CA SER A 101 -7.27 17.19 -9.81
C SER A 101 -7.36 17.71 -8.39
N GLY A 102 -6.23 17.87 -7.70
CA GLY A 102 -6.21 18.47 -6.36
C GLY A 102 -5.20 17.84 -5.41
N GLY A 103 -4.55 16.77 -5.84
CA GLY A 103 -3.42 16.16 -5.15
C GLY A 103 -2.07 16.75 -5.55
N SER A 104 -1.96 18.03 -5.91
CA SER A 104 -0.73 18.56 -6.55
C SER A 104 0.44 18.74 -5.58
N SER A 105 0.20 18.84 -4.27
CA SER A 105 1.28 19.03 -3.29
C SER A 105 2.10 17.75 -3.15
N ARG A 106 3.43 17.90 -3.06
CA ARG A 106 4.34 16.79 -2.73
C ARG A 106 4.66 16.69 -1.24
N ASP A 107 4.22 17.68 -0.46
CA ASP A 107 4.60 17.88 0.95
C ASP A 107 3.41 18.07 1.90
N ASP A 108 2.18 18.11 1.38
CA ASP A 108 0.96 18.28 2.18
C ASP A 108 -0.09 17.25 1.79
N GLY A 109 0.06 16.05 2.36
CA GLY A 109 -0.84 14.95 2.09
C GLY A 109 -2.23 15.20 2.66
N LYS A 110 -2.33 16.00 3.72
CA LYS A 110 -3.60 16.34 4.35
C LYS A 110 -4.46 17.17 3.40
N ALA A 111 -3.93 18.27 2.87
CA ALA A 111 -4.64 19.11 1.91
C ALA A 111 -5.03 18.31 0.66
N ASN A 112 -4.12 17.51 0.12
CA ASN A 112 -4.40 16.64 -1.03
C ASN A 112 -5.53 15.64 -0.75
N THR A 113 -5.50 14.99 0.42
CA THR A 113 -6.51 14.01 0.81
C THR A 113 -7.87 14.66 1.00
N ASP A 114 -7.92 15.84 1.63
CA ASP A 114 -9.16 16.60 1.80
C ASP A 114 -9.75 17.00 0.45
N ALA A 115 -8.92 17.45 -0.50
CA ALA A 115 -9.34 17.73 -1.87
C ALA A 115 -9.88 16.48 -2.58
N GLN A 116 -9.15 15.36 -2.55
CA GLN A 116 -9.57 14.11 -3.20
C GLN A 116 -10.87 13.55 -2.61
N ALA A 117 -11.00 13.54 -1.29
CA ALA A 117 -12.18 13.03 -0.60
C ALA A 117 -13.43 13.88 -0.88
N SER A 118 -13.28 15.16 -1.21
CA SER A 118 -14.42 16.03 -1.58
C SER A 118 -15.03 15.69 -2.94
N HIS A 119 -14.23 15.09 -3.84
CA HIS A 119 -14.65 14.79 -5.20
C HIS A 119 -15.20 13.39 -5.37
N ILE A 120 -14.82 12.46 -4.49
CA ILE A 120 -15.20 11.07 -4.65
C ILE A 120 -16.30 10.72 -3.65
N ARG A 121 -17.47 10.31 -4.12
CA ARG A 121 -18.58 9.87 -3.26
C ARG A 121 -18.68 8.34 -3.29
N GLY A 122 -18.58 7.71 -2.11
CA GLY A 122 -19.11 6.36 -1.89
C GLY A 122 -18.25 5.14 -2.27
N ALA A 123 -16.93 5.25 -2.44
CA ALA A 123 -16.07 4.12 -2.80
C ALA A 123 -14.94 3.89 -1.76
N GLU A 124 -15.24 3.12 -0.71
CA GLU A 124 -14.29 2.75 0.36
C GLU A 124 -12.97 2.11 -0.12
N VAL A 125 -12.93 1.70 -1.39
CA VAL A 125 -11.76 1.12 -2.06
C VAL A 125 -10.71 2.15 -2.49
N LEU A 126 -10.97 3.45 -2.30
CA LEU A 126 -10.05 4.51 -2.69
C LEU A 126 -9.10 4.87 -1.55
N ALA A 127 -7.82 5.02 -1.90
CA ALA A 127 -6.74 5.27 -0.95
C ALA A 127 -7.04 6.48 -0.02
N ALA A 128 -7.50 7.60 -0.59
CA ALA A 128 -7.85 8.80 0.17
C ALA A 128 -9.07 8.58 1.10
N GLN A 129 -10.10 7.87 0.63
CA GLN A 129 -11.30 7.59 1.42
C GLN A 129 -11.01 6.65 2.57
N PHE A 130 -10.21 5.60 2.34
CA PHE A 130 -9.74 4.72 3.39
C PHE A 130 -9.07 5.51 4.52
N CYS A 131 -8.13 6.41 4.20
CA CYS A 131 -7.48 7.21 5.23
C CYS A 131 -8.43 8.16 5.97
N LYS A 132 -9.44 8.72 5.30
CA LYS A 132 -10.45 9.56 5.95
C LYS A 132 -11.43 8.76 6.81
N SER A 133 -11.60 7.46 6.55
CA SER A 133 -12.47 6.59 7.34
C SER A 133 -11.86 6.13 8.67
N LEU A 134 -10.53 6.21 8.82
CA LEU A 134 -9.86 5.83 10.07
C LEU A 134 -10.22 6.80 11.19
N ALA A 135 -10.47 6.26 12.38
CA ALA A 135 -10.80 7.07 13.56
C ALA A 135 -9.63 8.02 13.91
N PRO A 136 -9.89 9.31 14.17
CA PRO A 136 -8.85 10.25 14.57
C PRO A 136 -8.31 9.88 15.96
N ILE A 137 -7.03 10.19 16.20
CA ILE A 137 -6.36 9.99 17.48
C ILE A 137 -5.88 11.35 17.96
N ASP A 138 -6.22 11.71 19.20
CA ASP A 138 -5.95 13.03 19.78
C ASP A 138 -6.54 14.18 18.94
N GLY A 139 -7.69 13.93 18.29
CA GLY A 139 -8.33 14.89 17.38
C GLY A 139 -7.59 15.08 16.05
N GLN A 140 -6.48 14.39 15.81
CA GLN A 140 -5.71 14.48 14.58
C GLN A 140 -6.21 13.43 13.57
N PRO A 141 -6.75 13.86 12.41
CA PRO A 141 -7.26 12.93 11.40
C PRO A 141 -6.12 12.29 10.60
N TRP A 142 -6.37 11.06 10.18
CA TRP A 142 -5.53 10.36 9.22
C TRP A 142 -5.72 10.91 7.81
N HIS A 143 -4.64 10.87 7.03
CA HIS A 143 -4.65 11.27 5.63
C HIS A 143 -3.70 10.39 4.81
N LEU A 144 -3.90 10.39 3.50
CA LEU A 144 -3.03 9.73 2.55
C LEU A 144 -1.76 10.59 2.40
N PRO A 145 -0.56 10.08 2.73
CA PRO A 145 0.67 10.87 2.68
C PRO A 145 0.95 11.37 1.26
N ALA A 146 1.42 12.60 1.14
CA ALA A 146 2.05 13.12 -0.05
C ALA A 146 3.39 12.42 -0.31
N PHE A 147 3.94 12.61 -1.50
CA PHE A 147 5.12 11.89 -1.97
C PHE A 147 6.34 12.02 -1.05
N ASN A 148 6.67 13.24 -0.60
CA ASN A 148 7.83 13.46 0.27
C ASN A 148 7.55 12.97 1.70
N GLU A 149 6.31 13.11 2.19
CA GLU A 149 5.89 12.56 3.48
C GLU A 149 6.02 11.04 3.50
N LEU A 150 5.55 10.35 2.45
CA LEU A 150 5.62 8.89 2.34
C LEU A 150 7.08 8.41 2.27
N ARG A 151 7.93 9.11 1.50
CA ARG A 151 9.37 8.80 1.43
C ARG A 151 10.05 8.96 2.78
N PHE A 152 9.69 10.01 3.53
CA PHE A 152 10.20 10.23 4.89
C PHE A 152 9.84 9.06 5.81
N VAL A 153 8.55 8.70 5.89
CA VAL A 153 8.12 7.62 6.80
C VAL A 153 8.68 6.27 6.39
N ILE A 154 8.75 5.96 5.08
CA ILE A 154 9.39 4.74 4.59
C ILE A 154 10.87 4.74 5.00
N GLY A 155 11.58 5.85 4.85
CA GLY A 155 12.98 5.97 5.29
C GLY A 155 13.17 5.72 6.79
N ALA A 156 12.23 6.19 7.62
CA ALA A 156 12.31 6.10 9.07
C ALA A 156 11.95 4.72 9.63
N ILE A 157 10.93 4.04 9.07
CA ILE A 157 10.38 2.81 9.64
C ILE A 157 10.25 1.65 8.64
N ARG A 158 10.84 1.72 7.44
CA ARG A 158 10.94 0.67 6.39
C ARG A 158 10.15 -0.62 6.68
N TYR A 159 10.84 -1.70 7.06
CA TYR A 159 10.27 -3.04 7.21
C TYR A 159 9.39 -3.23 8.44
N ALA A 160 9.39 -2.24 9.31
CA ALA A 160 8.56 -2.21 10.50
C ALA A 160 7.09 -1.91 10.16
N SER A 161 6.81 -1.26 9.03
CA SER A 161 5.44 -0.93 8.62
C SER A 161 5.18 -1.07 7.12
N PHE A 162 6.20 -1.26 6.30
CA PHE A 162 6.11 -1.38 4.85
C PHE A 162 6.66 -2.73 4.37
N GLN A 163 5.85 -3.45 3.58
CA GLN A 163 6.20 -4.76 3.04
C GLN A 163 7.13 -4.61 1.83
N SER A 164 8.30 -5.26 1.86
CA SER A 164 9.26 -5.22 0.75
C SER A 164 8.68 -5.69 -0.58
N GLY A 165 9.13 -5.07 -1.67
CA GLY A 165 8.66 -5.34 -3.03
C GLY A 165 7.27 -4.79 -3.34
N GLN A 166 6.62 -4.15 -2.38
CA GLN A 166 5.28 -3.56 -2.57
C GLN A 166 5.37 -2.08 -2.92
N ARG A 167 4.30 -1.58 -3.56
CA ARG A 167 4.09 -0.17 -3.85
C ARG A 167 3.01 0.40 -2.94
N TYR A 168 3.20 1.67 -2.60
CA TYR A 168 2.33 2.43 -1.72
C TYR A 168 1.82 3.68 -2.43
N TRP A 169 0.52 3.91 -2.34
CA TRP A 169 -0.09 5.13 -2.89
C TRP A 169 0.35 6.36 -2.12
N THR A 170 0.58 7.44 -2.86
CA THR A 170 0.66 8.78 -2.31
C THR A 170 -0.60 9.55 -2.69
N SER A 171 -0.88 10.65 -1.99
CA SER A 171 -1.88 11.61 -2.42
C SER A 171 -1.38 12.55 -3.51
N SER A 172 -0.09 12.45 -3.89
CA SER A 172 0.52 13.37 -4.85
C SER A 172 0.32 12.94 -6.29
N GLU A 173 -0.16 13.87 -7.09
CA GLU A 173 -0.21 13.78 -8.54
C GLU A 173 1.20 13.96 -9.12
N LEU A 174 1.51 13.21 -10.18
CA LEU A 174 2.64 13.54 -11.03
C LEU A 174 2.26 14.68 -11.99
N ASP A 175 1.05 14.59 -12.53
CA ASP A 175 0.41 15.65 -13.30
C ASP A 175 -1.11 15.65 -13.03
N ALA A 176 -1.72 16.82 -13.25
CA ALA A 176 -3.14 16.99 -12.96
C ALA A 176 -4.03 16.10 -13.85
N ALA A 177 -3.57 15.74 -15.05
CA ALA A 177 -4.39 15.16 -16.08
C ALA A 177 -4.54 13.64 -15.96
N ALA A 178 -3.47 12.91 -15.67
CA ALA A 178 -3.41 11.49 -15.96
C ALA A 178 -2.57 10.67 -14.98
N ASN A 179 -1.57 11.22 -14.30
CA ASN A 179 -0.63 10.41 -13.54
C ASN A 179 -0.56 10.76 -12.04
N VAL A 180 -0.37 9.72 -11.23
CA VAL A 180 -0.18 9.78 -9.79
C VAL A 180 1.18 9.20 -9.40
N LEU A 181 1.77 9.73 -8.33
CA LEU A 181 2.98 9.21 -7.71
C LEU A 181 2.68 8.07 -6.73
N SER A 182 3.52 7.04 -6.77
CA SER A 182 3.60 6.00 -5.75
C SER A 182 5.05 5.82 -5.30
N VAL A 183 5.25 5.18 -4.16
CA VAL A 183 6.58 4.91 -3.61
C VAL A 183 6.71 3.42 -3.33
N SER A 184 7.82 2.80 -3.73
CA SER A 184 8.12 1.41 -3.35
C SER A 184 8.54 1.35 -1.87
N ALA A 185 8.36 0.20 -1.22
CA ALA A 185 8.81 0.01 0.17
C ALA A 185 10.32 0.27 0.38
N GLU A 186 11.11 0.23 -0.69
CA GLU A 186 12.53 0.54 -0.70
C GLU A 186 12.82 2.06 -0.78
N GLY A 187 11.79 2.89 -1.00
CA GLY A 187 11.86 4.35 -1.12
C GLY A 187 11.95 4.85 -2.58
N GLY A 188 11.79 3.97 -3.57
CA GLY A 188 11.87 4.31 -4.98
C GLY A 188 10.63 5.05 -5.47
N ALA A 189 10.81 6.11 -6.24
CA ALA A 189 9.70 6.86 -6.86
C ALA A 189 9.14 6.09 -8.06
N GLN A 190 7.82 5.99 -8.17
CA GLN A 190 7.11 5.32 -9.25
C GLN A 190 5.92 6.19 -9.70
N SER A 191 5.39 5.95 -10.90
CA SER A 191 4.15 6.58 -11.37
C SER A 191 3.15 5.55 -11.88
N SER A 192 1.88 5.94 -11.89
CA SER A 192 0.79 5.13 -12.45
C SER A 192 -0.30 6.04 -12.99
N GLY A 193 -1.08 5.54 -13.94
CA GLY A 193 -2.23 6.27 -14.47
C GLY A 193 -3.36 6.35 -13.44
N LYS A 194 -4.04 7.49 -13.36
CA LYS A 194 -5.24 7.71 -12.53
C LYS A 194 -6.40 6.79 -12.96
N ALA A 195 -6.49 6.49 -14.26
CA ALA A 195 -7.43 5.53 -14.85
C ALA A 195 -6.98 4.06 -14.72
N ALA A 196 -5.79 3.79 -14.18
CA ALA A 196 -5.38 2.40 -14.03
C ALA A 196 -6.24 1.76 -12.93
N ASN A 197 -6.80 0.57 -13.18
CA ASN A 197 -7.30 -0.32 -12.13
C ASN A 197 -6.12 -0.96 -11.36
N ALA A 198 -5.06 -0.18 -11.15
CA ALA A 198 -3.90 -0.58 -10.38
C ALA A 198 -4.29 -0.50 -8.92
N THR A 199 -4.08 -1.61 -8.22
CA THR A 199 -4.36 -1.69 -6.79
C THR A 199 -3.03 -1.77 -6.04
N TYR A 200 -2.71 -0.72 -5.27
CA TYR A 200 -1.54 -0.68 -4.42
C TYR A 200 -1.93 -0.53 -2.95
N ARG A 201 -0.94 -0.69 -2.07
CA ARG A 201 -1.16 -0.60 -0.63
C ARG A 201 -1.32 0.85 -0.22
N THR A 202 -2.12 1.06 0.80
CA THR A 202 -2.36 2.37 1.40
C THR A 202 -2.05 2.30 2.87
N ARG A 203 -1.09 3.12 3.29
CA ARG A 203 -0.80 3.45 4.69
C ARG A 203 -1.13 4.91 4.89
N CYS A 204 -1.81 5.21 5.99
CA CYS A 204 -2.19 6.57 6.31
C CYS A 204 -1.19 7.15 7.29
N ILE A 205 -1.04 8.47 7.25
CA ILE A 205 -0.26 9.18 8.25
C ILE A 205 -1.13 10.20 8.97
N ARG A 206 -0.68 10.60 10.16
CA ARG A 206 -1.23 11.75 10.87
C ARG A 206 -0.07 12.55 11.46
N TYR A 207 -0.34 13.83 11.67
CA TYR A 207 0.54 14.69 12.43
C TYR A 207 0.24 14.61 13.93
N GLY A 208 1.25 14.82 14.76
CA GLY A 208 1.06 15.07 16.19
C GLY A 208 0.34 16.39 16.44
N ALA A 209 -0.27 16.48 17.61
CA ALA A 209 -0.86 17.72 18.12
C ALA A 209 0.21 18.77 18.45
#